data_AF-A0A918IH85-F1
#
_entry.id   AF-A0A918IH85-F1
#
_cell.length_a   1.000
_cell.length_b   1.000
_cell.length_c   1.000
_cell.angle_alpha   90.00
_cell.angle_beta   90.00
_cell.angle_gamma   90.00
#
_symmetry.space_group_name_H-M   'P 1'
#
loop_
_entity.id
_entity.type
_entity.pdbx_description
1 polymer ?
#
loop_
_entity_poly.entity_id
_entity_poly.type
_entity_poly.pdbx_seq_one_letter_code
_entity_poly.pdbx_strand_id
1 'polypeptide(L)' 'MSDETPICSAKGCRAEALWVLAWNNPKIHTPERRKTWLACEEHREHLSQFLGVRGFLKDVVKFADWQEPEGA' A
#
# COMPACT_ATOMS: atom_id res chain seq x y z
N MET A 1 13.66 5.95 -17.22
CA MET A 1 12.83 5.74 -16.01
C MET A 1 11.53 6.43 -16.32
N SER A 2 10.39 5.73 -16.33
CA SER A 2 9.12 6.41 -16.60
C SER A 2 8.85 7.36 -15.43
N ASP A 3 8.86 8.66 -15.70
CA ASP A 3 8.48 9.78 -14.83
C ASP A 3 6.97 9.75 -14.49
N GLU A 4 6.40 8.57 -14.25
CA GLU A 4 5.01 8.46 -13.82
C GLU A 4 4.94 8.63 -12.31
N THR A 5 4.35 9.75 -11.90
CA THR A 5 3.96 9.99 -10.50
C THR A 5 3.14 8.78 -10.01
N PRO A 6 3.55 8.12 -8.91
CA PRO A 6 2.85 6.95 -8.39
C PRO A 6 1.40 7.31 -8.05
N ILE A 7 0.45 6.46 -8.48
CA ILE A 7 -0.98 6.73 -8.37
C ILE A 7 -1.59 5.89 -7.23
N CYS A 8 -2.56 6.48 -6.53
CA CYS A 8 -3.36 5.79 -5.52
C CYS A 8 -4.03 4.52 -6.07
N SER A 9 -3.96 3.42 -5.30
CA SER A 9 -4.56 2.12 -5.61
C SER A 9 -6.08 2.07 -5.37
N ALA A 10 -6.68 3.11 -4.79
CA ALA A 10 -8.12 3.18 -4.61
C ALA A 10 -8.82 3.17 -5.99
N LYS A 11 -9.87 2.35 -6.11
CA LYS A 11 -10.57 2.15 -7.39
C LYS A 11 -11.06 3.48 -7.95
N GLY A 12 -10.60 3.83 -9.15
CA GLY A 12 -10.98 5.05 -9.86
C GLY A 12 -10.25 6.32 -9.38
N CYS A 13 -9.40 6.23 -8.36
CA CYS A 13 -8.58 7.36 -7.95
C CYS A 13 -7.41 7.55 -8.92
N ARG A 14 -7.10 8.82 -9.19
CA ARG A 14 -5.96 9.24 -10.03
C ARG A 14 -5.02 10.20 -9.29
N ALA A 15 -5.25 10.42 -8.00
CA ALA A 15 -4.40 11.28 -7.19
C ALA A 15 -3.02 10.64 -6.96
N GLU A 16 -2.02 11.50 -6.78
CA GLU A 16 -0.68 11.11 -6.38
C GLU A 16 -0.70 10.35 -5.05
N ALA A 17 0.08 9.27 -5.00
CA ALA A 17 0.29 8.49 -3.80
C ALA A 17 1.36 9.11 -2.92
N LEU A 18 0.98 9.37 -1.67
CA LEU A 18 1.87 9.89 -0.62
C LEU A 18 2.21 8.82 0.42
N TRP A 19 1.51 7.67 0.38
CA TRP A 19 1.59 6.62 1.38
C TRP A 19 1.70 5.24 0.74
N VAL A 20 2.39 4.35 1.45
CA VAL A 20 2.47 2.92 1.16
C VAL A 20 1.85 2.16 2.32
N LEU A 21 0.90 1.29 2.00
CA LEU A 21 0.29 0.36 2.94
C LEU A 21 0.87 -1.02 2.66
N ALA A 22 1.75 -1.48 3.54
CA ALA A 22 2.28 -2.83 3.49
C ALA A 22 1.27 -3.79 4.12
N TRP A 23 0.92 -4.87 3.42
CA TRP A 23 -0.08 -5.83 3.88
C TRP A 23 0.29 -7.27 3.55
N ASN A 24 -0.30 -8.20 4.28
CA ASN A 24 -0.15 -9.63 4.09
C ASN A 24 -1.49 -10.33 4.39
N ASN A 25 -1.97 -11.13 3.44
CA ASN A 25 -3.10 -12.02 3.68
C ASN A 25 -2.55 -13.42 4.06
N PRO A 26 -2.60 -13.80 5.36
CA PRO A 26 -1.99 -15.04 5.83
C PRO A 26 -2.68 -16.30 5.29
N LYS A 27 -3.86 -16.17 4.69
CA LYS A 27 -4.55 -17.30 4.06
C LYS A 27 -3.88 -17.76 2.75
N ILE A 28 -3.12 -16.89 2.11
CA ILE A 28 -2.56 -17.13 0.75
C ILE A 28 -1.10 -16.69 0.59
N HIS A 29 -0.50 -16.06 1.60
CA HIS A 29 0.87 -15.55 1.55
C HIS A 29 1.67 -16.11 2.72
N THR A 30 2.96 -16.36 2.50
CA THR A 30 3.89 -16.69 3.57
C THR A 30 4.01 -15.51 4.55
N PRO A 31 4.38 -15.75 5.82
CA PRO A 31 4.50 -14.69 6.82
C PRO A 31 5.53 -13.60 6.48
N GLU A 32 6.47 -13.87 5.58
CA GLU A 32 7.53 -12.94 5.14
C GLU A 32 7.07 -12.07 3.97
N ARG A 33 6.15 -12.58 3.13
CA ARG A 33 5.71 -11.84 1.94
C ARG A 33 4.92 -10.59 2.34
N ARG A 34 5.25 -9.44 1.76
CA ARG A 34 4.47 -8.21 1.89
C ARG A 34 4.05 -7.75 0.51
N LYS A 35 2.78 -7.41 0.37
CA LYS A 35 2.28 -6.65 -0.77
C LYS A 35 2.12 -5.20 -0.37
N THR A 36 2.13 -4.31 -1.36
CA THR A 36 1.97 -2.87 -1.17
C THR A 36 0.73 -2.37 -1.89
N TRP A 37 0.01 -1.46 -1.25
CA TRP A 37 -0.94 -0.58 -1.91
C TRP A 37 -0.49 0.86 -1.73
N LEU A 38 -0.70 1.67 -2.75
CA LEU A 38 -0.38 3.09 -2.75
C LEU A 38 -1.63 3.89 -2.37
N ALA A 39 -1.46 4.94 -1.57
CA ALA A 39 -2.58 5.79 -1.16
C ALA A 39 -2.23 7.28 -1.22
N CYS A 40 -3.19 8.08 -1.70
CA CYS A 40 -3.18 9.53 -1.47
C CYS A 40 -3.65 9.84 -0.04
N GLU A 41 -3.56 11.10 0.37
CA GLU A 41 -3.98 11.54 1.71
C GLU A 41 -5.45 11.17 2.03
N GLU A 42 -6.35 11.37 1.06
CA GLU A 42 -7.78 11.11 1.21
C GLU A 42 -8.10 9.61 1.43
N HIS A 43 -7.39 8.73 0.72
CA HIS A 43 -7.71 7.30 0.70
C HIS A 43 -6.89 6.47 1.69
N ARG A 44 -5.86 7.05 2.32
CA ARG A 44 -5.00 6.35 3.29
C ARG A 44 -5.83 5.64 4.34
N GLU A 45 -6.70 6.38 5.04
CA GLU A 45 -7.46 5.85 6.17
C GLU A 45 -8.45 4.78 5.74
N HIS A 46 -9.16 4.99 4.62
CA HIS A 46 -10.10 4.00 4.11
C HIS A 46 -9.41 2.67 3.77
N LEU A 47 -8.28 2.71 3.06
CA LEU A 47 -7.53 1.50 2.70
C LEU A 47 -6.92 0.82 3.94
N SER A 48 -6.39 1.60 4.89
CA SER A 48 -5.88 1.09 6.17
C SER A 48 -6.98 0.39 6.97
N GLN A 49 -8.17 0.97 7.07
CA GLN A 49 -9.30 0.35 7.75
C GLN A 49 -9.72 -0.96 7.07
N PHE A 50 -9.82 -0.96 5.73
CA PHE A 50 -10.16 -2.16 4.97
C PHE A 50 -9.21 -3.33 5.26
N LEU A 51 -7.90 -3.06 5.31
CA LEU A 51 -6.88 -4.06 5.61
C LEU A 51 -6.85 -4.41 7.11
N GLY A 52 -7.06 -3.42 7.97
CA GLY A 52 -7.04 -3.55 9.43
C GLY A 52 -8.13 -4.46 9.96
N VAL A 53 -9.39 -4.28 9.53
CA VAL A 53 -10.51 -5.15 9.96
C VAL A 53 -10.35 -6.61 9.54
N ARG A 54 -9.48 -6.88 8.55
CA ARG A 54 -9.14 -8.24 8.10
C ARG A 54 -7.86 -8.79 8.73
N GLY A 55 -7.15 -7.99 9.53
CA GLY A 55 -5.86 -8.34 10.11
C GLY A 55 -4.72 -8.42 9.09
N PHE A 56 -4.89 -7.79 7.92
CA PHE A 56 -3.91 -7.86 6.82
C PHE A 56 -2.90 -6.73 6.87
N LEU A 57 -3.25 -5.58 7.47
CA LEU A 57 -2.37 -4.42 7.53
C LEU A 57 -1.13 -4.74 8.38
N LYS A 58 0.05 -4.39 7.86
CA LYS A 58 1.33 -4.59 8.53
C LYS A 58 2.01 -3.27 8.83
N ASP A 59 2.02 -2.36 7.87
CA ASP A 59 2.63 -1.05 8.06
C ASP A 59 1.97 0.01 7.18
N VAL A 60 2.09 1.27 7.57
CA VAL A 60 1.68 2.45 6.81
C VAL A 60 2.81 3.47 6.91
N VAL A 61 3.53 3.65 5.82
CA VAL A 61 4.65 4.60 5.75
C VAL A 61 4.45 5.61 4.64
N LYS A 62 5.16 6.73 4.68
CA LYS A 62 5.15 7.67 3.56
C LYS A 62 5.85 7.03 2.36
N PHE A 63 5.34 7.34 1.17
CA PHE A 63 5.92 6.86 -0.08
C PHE A 63 7.38 7.29 -0.24
N ALA A 64 7.72 8.51 0.16
CA ALA A 64 9.10 9.03 0.13
C ALA A 64 10.08 8.23 1.03
N ASP A 65 9.58 7.59 2.07
CA ASP A 65 10.39 6.82 3.03
C ASP A 65 10.37 5.31 2.72
N TRP A 66 9.57 4.89 1.74
CA TRP A 66 9.43 3.47 1.40
C TRP A 66 10.48 3.04 0.39
N GLN A 67 11.12 1.90 0.67
CA GLN A 67 11.98 1.19 -0.27
C GLN A 67 11.26 -0.07 -0.72
N GLU A 68 11.06 -0.23 -2.02
CA GLU A 68 10.47 -1.45 -2.56
C GLU A 68 11.39 -2.65 -2.26
N PRO A 69 10.91 -3.68 -1.55
CA PRO A 69 11.72 -4.87 -1.35
C PRO A 69 11.90 -5.58 -2.69
N GLU A 70 13.13 -6.01 -3.00
CA GLU A 70 13.44 -6.74 -4.23
C GLU A 70 12.50 -7.95 -4.41
N GLY A 71 11.68 -7.94 -5.46
CA GLY A 71 10.84 -9.07 -5.88
C GLY A 71 9.38 -9.10 -5.38
N ALA A 72 8.77 -7.95 -5.07
CA ALA A 72 7.36 -7.82 -4.68
C ALA A 72 6.32 -8.27 -5.76
#